data_AF-A0A3A8R465-F1
#
_entry.id   AF-A0A3A8R465-F1
#
_cell.length_a   1.000
_cell.length_b   1.000
_cell.length_c   1.000
_cell.angle_alpha   90.00
_cell.angle_beta   90.00
_cell.angle_gamma   90.00
#
_symmetry.space_group_name_H-M   'P 1'
#
loop_
_entity.id
_entity.type
_entity.pdbx_description
1 polymer ?
#
loop_
_entity_poly.entity_id
_entity_poly.type
_entity_poly.pdbx_seq_one_letter_code
_entity_poly.pdbx_strand_id
1 'polypeptide(L)'
;MPASMARPPITNDFSWSKSRHEKFSECLRAYYLYYYRSWGGWEAEAAKDVRELYVLKKLHNRYTWAGSIVHEALKDVLLDWRAGRDVDPAKVEARTHKLMQDDFRHSRSKAYWTQKYRKPFTGLSEHEYGEDIPNESWKQNFETVRSALAWFFQSRWPTVAKGLKPAQWLEVDAGFDFAHFVMDGVKTFAIPDFAYVDAEGSVVVVDWKTGRSREGYDEQVLGYALYIAQRYRYPLEKVRASLVYLNEGLEHDVTVDPSAMDSFRQHFARSVEGMRALLKDTATNTPKEPDAFPQTGNLDACARCVFRRPCGREPAVTQARPRVA
;
A
#
# COMPACT_ATOMS: atom_id res chain seq x y z
N MET A 1 -35.61 -1.91 25.58
CA MET A 1 -34.77 -1.97 24.38
C MET A 1 -33.33 -1.82 24.82
N PRO A 2 -32.41 -2.74 24.50
CA PRO A 2 -31.03 -2.59 24.92
C PRO A 2 -30.44 -1.43 24.12
N ALA A 3 -29.88 -0.44 24.84
CA ALA A 3 -29.13 0.64 24.23
C ALA A 3 -28.02 0.02 23.38
N SER A 4 -28.04 0.31 22.08
CA SER A 4 -26.94 0.02 21.18
C SER A 4 -25.68 0.61 21.80
N MET A 5 -24.74 -0.24 22.23
CA MET A 5 -23.41 0.21 22.62
C MET A 5 -22.79 0.86 21.39
N ALA A 6 -22.85 2.19 21.32
CA ALA A 6 -22.22 2.95 20.26
C ALA A 6 -20.74 2.56 20.23
N ARG A 7 -20.27 2.09 19.07
CA ARG A 7 -18.83 1.89 18.85
C ARG A 7 -18.13 3.21 19.18
N PRO A 8 -16.99 3.18 19.90
CA PRO A 8 -16.25 4.40 20.18
C PRO A 8 -15.96 5.13 18.87
N PRO A 9 -16.04 6.47 18.88
CA PRO A 9 -15.84 7.27 17.68
C PRO A 9 -14.44 7.02 17.11
N ILE A 10 -14.35 6.87 15.80
CA ILE A 10 -13.08 6.65 15.11
C ILE A 10 -12.31 7.98 15.11
N THR A 11 -11.14 8.01 15.75
CA THR A 11 -10.25 9.18 15.79
C THR A 11 -9.18 9.12 14.72
N ASN A 12 -8.76 10.28 14.22
CA ASN A 12 -7.69 10.39 13.23
C ASN A 12 -6.35 10.48 13.95
N ASP A 13 -5.86 9.40 14.54
CA ASP A 13 -4.63 9.47 15.34
C ASP A 13 -3.39 9.64 14.44
N PHE A 14 -2.41 10.40 14.94
CA PHE A 14 -1.13 10.53 14.24
C PHE A 14 -0.41 9.18 14.20
N SER A 15 0.11 8.85 13.03
CA SER A 15 0.84 7.60 12.78
C SER A 15 1.81 7.80 11.64
N TRP A 16 2.80 6.93 11.54
CA TRP A 16 3.77 6.94 10.46
C TRP A 16 3.68 5.65 9.63
N SER A 17 3.91 5.78 8.33
CA SER A 17 4.18 4.67 7.42
C SER A 17 5.02 5.21 6.27
N LYS A 18 5.75 4.34 5.55
CA LYS A 18 6.49 4.76 4.35
C LYS A 18 5.56 5.43 3.34
N SER A 19 4.39 4.83 3.06
CA SER A 19 3.41 5.40 2.13
C SER A 19 2.87 6.78 2.56
N ARG A 20 2.72 7.02 3.88
CA ARG A 20 2.34 8.33 4.42
C ARG A 20 3.46 9.36 4.24
N HIS A 21 4.71 8.96 4.49
CA HIS A 21 5.87 9.80 4.23
C HIS A 21 6.03 10.13 2.74
N GLU A 22 5.95 9.15 1.84
CA GLU A 22 6.06 9.37 0.40
C GLU A 22 5.00 10.37 -0.10
N LYS A 23 3.77 10.26 0.40
CA LYS A 23 2.71 11.21 0.06
C LYS A 23 2.96 12.61 0.60
N PHE A 24 3.50 12.71 1.82
CA PHE A 24 3.94 13.98 2.41
C PHE A 24 5.03 14.64 1.54
N SER A 25 6.06 13.86 1.15
CA SER A 25 7.18 14.34 0.35
C SER A 25 6.81 14.69 -1.09
N GLU A 26 5.86 13.97 -1.70
CA GLU A 26 5.42 14.21 -3.08
C GLU A 26 4.62 15.51 -3.23
N CYS A 27 3.64 15.74 -2.33
CA CYS A 27 2.77 16.92 -2.39
C CYS A 27 2.01 17.15 -1.08
N LEU A 28 2.32 18.24 -0.37
CA LEU A 28 1.66 18.60 0.89
C LEU A 28 0.15 18.79 0.72
N ARG A 29 -0.32 19.38 -0.39
CA ARG A 29 -1.76 19.46 -0.68
C ARG A 29 -2.42 18.10 -0.81
N ALA A 30 -1.80 17.15 -1.52
CA ALA A 30 -2.35 15.80 -1.65
C ALA A 30 -2.33 15.04 -0.31
N TYR A 31 -1.28 15.22 0.49
CA TYR A 31 -1.20 14.72 1.86
C TYR A 31 -2.35 15.24 2.73
N TYR A 32 -2.63 16.54 2.68
CA TYR A 32 -3.74 17.15 3.41
C TYR A 32 -5.11 16.58 3.02
N LEU A 33 -5.37 16.49 1.71
CA LEU A 33 -6.61 15.93 1.18
C LEU A 33 -6.77 14.45 1.58
N TYR A 34 -5.68 13.69 1.54
CA TYR A 34 -5.68 12.27 1.86
C TYR A 34 -5.89 11.98 3.35
N TYR A 35 -5.15 12.64 4.24
CA TYR A 35 -5.11 12.26 5.66
C TYR A 35 -6.06 13.08 6.53
N TYR A 36 -6.41 14.31 6.14
CA TYR A 36 -7.24 15.17 6.98
C TYR A 36 -8.57 15.52 6.34
N ARG A 37 -8.59 16.15 5.16
CA ARG A 37 -9.84 16.68 4.59
C ARG A 37 -10.84 15.61 4.14
N SER A 38 -10.37 14.39 3.84
CA SER A 38 -11.23 13.25 3.53
C SER A 38 -11.76 12.51 4.78
N TRP A 39 -11.29 12.87 5.98
CA TRP A 39 -11.72 12.22 7.21
C TRP A 39 -13.21 12.45 7.46
N GLY A 40 -13.93 11.39 7.86
CA GLY A 40 -15.39 11.42 7.99
C GLY A 40 -16.16 11.24 6.68
N GLY A 41 -15.50 11.13 5.52
CA GLY A 41 -16.19 10.98 4.22
C GLY A 41 -16.93 9.65 4.03
N TRP A 42 -16.79 8.70 4.95
CA TRP A 42 -17.56 7.46 5.00
C TRP A 42 -18.93 7.61 5.66
N GLU A 43 -19.16 8.69 6.40
CA GLU A 43 -20.42 8.91 7.12
C GLU A 43 -21.58 9.09 6.13
N ALA A 44 -22.77 8.62 6.50
CA ALA A 44 -23.97 8.71 5.66
C ALA A 44 -24.36 10.17 5.33
N GLU A 45 -24.07 11.09 6.25
CA GLU A 45 -24.35 12.53 6.14
C GLU A 45 -23.10 13.37 5.83
N ALA A 46 -22.00 12.73 5.41
CA ALA A 46 -20.78 13.45 5.04
C ALA A 46 -21.05 14.51 3.96
N ALA A 47 -20.44 15.69 4.11
CA ALA A 47 -20.48 16.73 3.10
C ALA A 47 -19.97 16.20 1.74
N LYS A 48 -20.56 16.68 0.65
CA LYS A 48 -20.32 16.13 -0.70
C LYS A 48 -18.84 16.16 -1.09
N ASP A 49 -18.14 17.26 -0.77
CA ASP A 49 -16.71 17.44 -1.03
C ASP A 49 -15.85 16.48 -0.20
N VAL A 50 -16.17 16.28 1.09
CA VAL A 50 -15.48 15.33 1.97
C VAL A 50 -15.68 13.89 1.49
N ARG A 51 -16.92 13.54 1.08
CA ARG A 51 -17.22 12.23 0.50
C ARG A 51 -16.48 12.00 -0.80
N GLU A 52 -16.44 13.00 -1.68
CA GLU A 52 -15.66 12.91 -2.92
C GLU A 52 -14.20 12.57 -2.62
N LEU A 53 -13.55 13.30 -1.70
CA LEU A 53 -12.17 13.03 -1.34
C LEU A 53 -11.97 11.62 -0.74
N TYR A 54 -12.93 11.14 0.04
CA TYR A 54 -12.90 9.79 0.61
C TYR A 54 -13.04 8.69 -0.46
N VAL A 55 -13.83 8.92 -1.51
CA VAL A 55 -13.91 7.99 -2.64
C VAL A 55 -12.60 8.05 -3.44
N LEU A 56 -12.15 9.26 -3.80
CA LEU A 56 -10.95 9.47 -4.62
C LEU A 56 -9.69 8.88 -3.98
N LYS A 57 -9.50 9.02 -2.65
CA LYS A 57 -8.32 8.49 -1.95
C LYS A 57 -8.17 6.97 -2.01
N LYS A 58 -9.25 6.25 -2.37
CA LYS A 58 -9.29 4.79 -2.47
C LYS A 58 -9.19 4.28 -3.90
N LEU A 59 -9.13 5.18 -4.88
CA LEU A 59 -8.93 4.80 -6.26
C LEU A 59 -7.48 4.37 -6.46
N HIS A 60 -7.30 3.32 -7.25
CA HIS A 60 -6.02 2.85 -7.72
C HIS A 60 -5.78 3.38 -9.13
N ASN A 61 -4.54 3.50 -9.56
CA ASN A 61 -4.24 3.50 -10.99
C ASN A 61 -3.98 2.06 -11.47
N ARG A 62 -3.95 1.86 -12.78
CA ARG A 62 -3.78 0.54 -13.39
C ARG A 62 -2.56 -0.22 -12.87
N TYR A 63 -1.46 0.47 -12.59
CA TYR A 63 -0.21 -0.14 -12.09
C TYR A 63 -0.35 -0.57 -10.63
N THR A 64 -0.86 0.31 -9.76
CA THR A 64 -1.08 -0.01 -8.35
C THR A 64 -2.15 -1.09 -8.15
N TRP A 65 -3.13 -1.15 -9.06
CA TRP A 65 -4.13 -2.21 -9.09
C TRP A 65 -3.52 -3.55 -9.50
N ALA A 66 -2.72 -3.61 -10.58
CA ALA A 66 -2.01 -4.83 -10.95
C ALA A 66 -1.11 -5.33 -9.80
N GLY A 67 -0.42 -4.41 -9.12
CA GLY A 67 0.32 -4.71 -7.90
C GLY A 67 -0.58 -5.34 -6.83
N SER A 68 -1.63 -4.66 -6.39
CA SER A 68 -2.50 -5.17 -5.31
C SER A 68 -3.07 -6.55 -5.61
N ILE A 69 -3.44 -6.81 -6.87
CA ILE A 69 -3.94 -8.11 -7.31
C ILE A 69 -2.90 -9.23 -7.11
N VAL A 70 -1.63 -8.97 -7.43
CA VAL A 70 -0.55 -9.95 -7.19
C VAL A 70 -0.37 -10.18 -5.70
N HIS A 71 -0.30 -9.12 -4.88
CA HIS A 71 -0.13 -9.27 -3.43
C HIS A 71 -1.27 -10.06 -2.79
N GLU A 72 -2.53 -9.77 -3.16
CA GLU A 72 -3.71 -10.51 -2.67
C GLU A 72 -3.65 -11.99 -3.09
N ALA A 73 -3.32 -12.27 -4.36
CA ALA A 73 -3.21 -13.64 -4.85
C ALA A 73 -2.09 -14.42 -4.13
N LEU A 74 -0.91 -13.82 -3.93
CA LEU A 74 0.20 -14.47 -3.24
C LEU A 74 -0.08 -14.66 -1.75
N LYS A 75 -0.77 -13.72 -1.11
CA LYS A 75 -1.25 -13.86 0.26
C LYS A 75 -2.14 -15.09 0.41
N ASP A 76 -3.15 -15.24 -0.45
CA ASP A 76 -4.07 -16.37 -0.41
C ASP A 76 -3.33 -17.70 -0.59
N VAL A 77 -2.38 -17.75 -1.54
CA VAL A 77 -1.53 -18.92 -1.79
C VAL A 77 -0.69 -19.28 -0.57
N LEU A 78 -0.04 -18.30 0.06
CA LEU A 78 0.77 -18.51 1.26
C LEU A 78 -0.08 -18.99 2.43
N LEU A 79 -1.28 -18.43 2.61
CA LEU A 79 -2.23 -18.87 3.64
C LEU A 79 -2.77 -20.28 3.39
N ASP A 80 -3.00 -20.65 2.13
CA ASP A 80 -3.36 -22.01 1.73
C ASP A 80 -2.25 -23.01 2.10
N TRP A 81 -1.00 -22.72 1.74
CA TRP A 81 0.14 -23.58 2.10
C TRP A 81 0.38 -23.64 3.61
N ARG A 82 0.25 -22.53 4.33
CA ARG A 82 0.33 -22.51 5.80
C ARG A 82 -0.71 -23.43 6.44
N ALA A 83 -1.87 -23.57 5.83
CA ALA A 83 -2.94 -24.46 6.28
C ALA A 83 -2.82 -25.90 5.73
N GLY A 84 -1.75 -26.24 5.02
CA GLY A 84 -1.53 -27.56 4.43
C GLY A 84 -2.41 -27.87 3.23
N ARG A 85 -2.98 -26.85 2.56
CA ARG A 85 -3.79 -27.04 1.35
C ARG A 85 -2.93 -27.07 0.10
N ASP A 86 -3.33 -27.89 -0.86
CA ASP A 86 -2.75 -27.88 -2.19
C ASP A 86 -3.23 -26.68 -3.00
N VAL A 87 -2.30 -26.08 -3.74
CA VAL A 87 -2.55 -24.94 -4.61
C VAL A 87 -2.16 -25.31 -6.03
N ASP A 88 -3.11 -25.16 -6.95
CA ASP A 88 -2.91 -25.31 -8.38
C ASP A 88 -2.65 -23.92 -9.00
N PRO A 89 -1.43 -23.66 -9.53
CA PRO A 89 -1.09 -22.38 -10.15
C PRO A 89 -2.05 -21.94 -11.26
N ALA A 90 -2.56 -22.88 -12.07
CA ALA A 90 -3.47 -22.56 -13.17
C ALA A 90 -4.82 -22.04 -12.64
N LYS A 91 -5.30 -22.60 -11.52
CA LYS A 91 -6.51 -22.11 -10.86
C LYS A 91 -6.31 -20.73 -10.21
N VAL A 92 -5.12 -20.47 -9.65
CA VAL A 92 -4.78 -19.14 -9.11
C VAL A 92 -4.80 -18.10 -10.23
N GLU A 93 -4.15 -18.36 -11.36
CA GLU A 93 -4.16 -17.48 -12.52
C GLU A 93 -5.58 -17.23 -13.03
N ALA A 94 -6.37 -18.29 -13.23
CA ALA A 94 -7.74 -18.18 -13.73
C ALA A 94 -8.66 -17.36 -12.79
N ARG A 95 -8.56 -17.58 -11.47
CA ARG A 95 -9.29 -16.79 -10.47
C ARG A 95 -8.85 -15.33 -10.47
N THR A 96 -7.55 -15.09 -10.57
CA THR A 96 -6.97 -13.74 -10.61
C THR A 96 -7.43 -12.98 -11.85
N HIS A 97 -7.41 -13.62 -13.03
CA HIS A 97 -7.92 -13.03 -14.26
C HIS A 97 -9.40 -12.68 -14.13
N LYS A 98 -10.21 -13.60 -13.58
CA LYS A 98 -11.64 -13.37 -13.37
C LYS A 98 -11.89 -12.20 -12.43
N LEU A 99 -11.15 -12.09 -11.33
CA LEU A 99 -11.20 -10.95 -10.41
C LEU A 99 -10.90 -9.64 -11.14
N MET A 100 -9.82 -9.59 -11.93
CA MET A 100 -9.45 -8.39 -12.67
C MET A 100 -10.53 -7.97 -13.69
N GLN A 101 -11.18 -8.92 -14.35
CA GLN A 101 -12.31 -8.62 -15.24
C GLN A 101 -13.51 -8.03 -14.48
N ASP A 102 -13.76 -8.51 -13.26
CA ASP A 102 -14.86 -8.06 -12.42
C ASP A 102 -14.60 -6.66 -11.87
N ASP A 103 -13.38 -6.40 -11.41
CA ASP A 103 -12.89 -5.09 -10.99
C ASP A 103 -12.93 -4.07 -12.13
N PHE A 104 -12.46 -4.44 -13.31
CA PHE A 104 -12.50 -3.58 -14.48
C PHE A 104 -13.94 -3.16 -14.81
N ARG A 105 -14.88 -4.11 -14.84
CA ARG A 105 -16.31 -3.83 -15.09
C ARG A 105 -16.92 -2.96 -14.00
N HIS A 106 -16.61 -3.24 -12.73
CA HIS A 106 -17.07 -2.46 -11.58
C HIS A 106 -16.58 -1.01 -11.63
N SER A 107 -15.30 -0.83 -11.96
CA SER A 107 -14.66 0.47 -12.09
C SER A 107 -15.22 1.25 -13.28
N ARG A 108 -15.39 0.60 -14.44
CA ARG A 108 -15.89 1.23 -15.68
C ARG A 108 -17.31 1.75 -15.54
N SER A 109 -18.16 1.05 -14.79
CA SER A 109 -19.52 1.52 -14.50
C SER A 109 -19.60 2.55 -13.37
N LYS A 110 -18.45 2.92 -12.77
CA LYS A 110 -18.37 3.84 -11.63
C LYS A 110 -19.23 3.41 -10.43
N ALA A 111 -19.47 2.10 -10.28
CA ALA A 111 -20.38 1.56 -9.27
C ALA A 111 -19.93 1.85 -7.82
N TYR A 112 -18.65 2.18 -7.61
CA TYR A 112 -18.11 2.59 -6.31
C TYR A 112 -18.69 3.89 -5.75
N TRP A 113 -19.37 4.71 -6.56
CA TRP A 113 -20.08 5.90 -6.07
C TRP A 113 -21.41 5.58 -5.39
N THR A 114 -22.06 4.47 -5.75
CA THR A 114 -23.42 4.12 -5.30
C THR A 114 -23.46 2.89 -4.42
N GLN A 115 -22.43 2.05 -4.43
CA GLN A 115 -22.39 0.83 -3.65
C GLN A 115 -22.17 1.12 -2.15
N LYS A 116 -23.15 0.73 -1.33
CA LYS A 116 -23.11 0.91 0.14
C LYS A 116 -22.05 0.03 0.84
N TYR A 117 -21.66 -1.09 0.23
CA TYR A 117 -20.70 -2.03 0.81
C TYR A 117 -19.28 -1.78 0.30
N ARG A 118 -18.31 -1.78 1.22
CA ARG A 118 -16.89 -1.58 0.91
C ARG A 118 -16.31 -2.86 0.31
N LYS A 119 -16.16 -2.89 -1.02
CA LYS A 119 -15.25 -3.87 -1.66
C LYS A 119 -13.79 -3.53 -1.30
N PRO A 120 -12.89 -4.52 -1.24
CA PRO A 120 -11.44 -4.29 -1.09
C PRO A 120 -10.92 -3.36 -2.20
N PHE A 121 -11.28 -3.67 -3.45
CA PHE A 121 -11.09 -2.80 -4.59
C PHE A 121 -12.22 -1.76 -4.71
N THR A 122 -11.86 -0.48 -4.86
CA THR A 122 -12.85 0.60 -5.05
C THR A 122 -13.01 0.95 -6.54
N GLY A 123 -11.95 1.39 -7.21
CA GLY A 123 -12.05 1.79 -8.62
C GLY A 123 -10.72 2.25 -9.20
N LEU A 124 -10.73 2.54 -10.50
CA LEU A 124 -9.57 3.00 -11.25
C LEU A 124 -9.67 4.50 -11.49
N SER A 125 -8.57 5.21 -11.25
CA SER A 125 -8.45 6.65 -11.50
C SER A 125 -8.68 6.98 -12.97
N GLU A 126 -8.19 6.14 -13.87
CA GLU A 126 -8.31 6.30 -15.32
C GLU A 126 -9.79 6.32 -15.73
N HIS A 127 -10.62 5.45 -15.16
CA HIS A 127 -12.07 5.48 -15.39
C HIS A 127 -12.76 6.66 -14.69
N GLU A 128 -12.31 7.06 -13.50
CA GLU A 128 -12.88 8.22 -12.81
C GLU A 128 -12.69 9.50 -13.62
N TYR A 129 -11.53 9.65 -14.25
CA TYR A 129 -11.15 10.84 -15.01
C TYR A 129 -11.36 10.72 -16.52
N GLY A 130 -11.93 9.61 -17.00
CA GLY A 130 -12.19 9.41 -18.42
C GLY A 130 -10.92 9.41 -19.27
N GLU A 131 -9.82 8.90 -18.74
CA GLU A 131 -8.57 8.77 -19.50
C GLU A 131 -8.73 7.73 -20.61
N ASP A 132 -8.37 8.11 -21.84
CA ASP A 132 -8.40 7.20 -22.98
C ASP A 132 -7.19 6.27 -22.93
N ILE A 133 -7.41 5.06 -22.41
CA ILE A 133 -6.40 4.02 -22.28
C ILE A 133 -6.72 2.91 -23.28
N PRO A 134 -5.83 2.62 -24.24
CA PRO A 134 -6.03 1.57 -25.23
C PRO A 134 -6.30 0.21 -24.56
N ASN A 135 -7.14 -0.62 -25.18
CA ASN A 135 -7.46 -1.96 -24.68
C ASN A 135 -6.19 -2.82 -24.48
N GLU A 136 -5.20 -2.65 -25.35
CA GLU A 136 -3.90 -3.31 -25.30
C GLU A 136 -3.14 -2.96 -24.01
N SER A 137 -3.26 -1.73 -23.52
CA SER A 137 -2.69 -1.33 -22.24
C SER A 137 -3.34 -2.05 -21.07
N TRP A 138 -4.66 -2.26 -21.10
CA TRP A 138 -5.37 -3.05 -20.08
C TRP A 138 -5.04 -4.53 -20.13
N LYS A 139 -4.89 -5.11 -21.33
CA LYS A 139 -4.41 -6.48 -21.50
C LYS A 139 -2.99 -6.64 -20.96
N GLN A 140 -2.12 -5.68 -21.24
CA GLN A 140 -0.75 -5.67 -20.73
C GLN A 140 -0.69 -5.64 -19.20
N ASN A 141 -1.63 -4.98 -18.54
CA ASN A 141 -1.74 -5.01 -17.08
C ASN A 141 -1.99 -6.44 -16.56
N PHE A 142 -2.86 -7.22 -17.21
CA PHE A 142 -3.05 -8.63 -16.85
C PHE A 142 -1.80 -9.46 -17.16
N GLU A 143 -1.13 -9.24 -18.29
CA GLU A 143 0.13 -9.94 -18.59
C GLU A 143 1.20 -9.70 -17.53
N THR A 144 1.31 -8.48 -16.99
CA THR A 144 2.22 -8.18 -15.87
C THR A 144 1.85 -8.96 -14.60
N VAL A 145 0.56 -9.14 -14.30
CA VAL A 145 0.12 -9.97 -13.16
C VAL A 145 0.42 -11.44 -13.42
N ARG A 146 0.11 -11.93 -14.62
CA ARG A 146 0.35 -13.31 -15.04
C ARG A 146 1.83 -13.67 -14.96
N SER A 147 2.72 -12.82 -15.48
CA SER A 147 4.16 -13.01 -15.41
C SER A 147 4.68 -13.07 -13.97
N ALA A 148 4.23 -12.17 -13.09
CA ALA A 148 4.62 -12.16 -11.68
C ALA A 148 4.20 -13.46 -10.96
N LEU A 149 2.97 -13.91 -11.17
CA LEU A 149 2.47 -15.17 -10.61
C LEU A 149 3.24 -16.37 -11.16
N ALA A 150 3.45 -16.42 -12.49
CA ALA A 150 4.19 -17.50 -13.13
C ALA A 150 5.62 -17.60 -12.59
N TRP A 151 6.31 -16.47 -12.45
CA TRP A 151 7.65 -16.45 -11.86
C TRP A 151 7.62 -16.93 -10.41
N PHE A 152 6.69 -16.42 -9.58
CA PHE A 152 6.56 -16.85 -8.19
C PHE A 152 6.42 -18.38 -8.08
N PHE A 153 5.54 -18.99 -8.87
CA PHE A 153 5.32 -20.45 -8.84
C PHE A 153 6.50 -21.28 -9.39
N GLN A 154 7.38 -20.68 -10.19
CA GLN A 154 8.58 -21.33 -10.73
C GLN A 154 9.85 -21.07 -9.89
N SER A 155 9.79 -20.07 -9.00
CA SER A 155 10.89 -19.68 -8.13
C SER A 155 11.11 -20.66 -6.97
N ARG A 156 12.00 -20.30 -6.04
CA ARG A 156 12.22 -21.05 -4.79
C ARG A 156 11.09 -20.90 -3.77
N TRP A 157 10.25 -19.87 -3.88
CA TRP A 157 9.27 -19.50 -2.85
C TRP A 157 8.23 -20.58 -2.52
N PRO A 158 7.69 -21.35 -3.51
CA PRO A 158 6.82 -22.48 -3.22
C PRO A 158 7.50 -23.56 -2.38
N THR A 159 8.76 -23.89 -2.69
CA THR A 159 9.55 -24.88 -1.93
C THR A 159 9.82 -24.39 -0.51
N VAL A 160 10.22 -23.12 -0.36
CA VAL A 160 10.44 -22.49 0.95
C VAL A 160 9.16 -22.57 1.77
N ALA A 161 8.06 -22.01 1.28
CA ALA A 161 6.81 -21.90 2.05
C ALA A 161 6.24 -23.27 2.43
N LYS A 162 6.18 -24.23 1.50
CA LYS A 162 5.68 -25.59 1.79
C LYS A 162 6.56 -26.38 2.76
N GLY A 163 7.85 -26.05 2.83
CA GLY A 163 8.80 -26.69 3.75
C GLY A 163 8.74 -26.16 5.19
N LEU A 164 8.06 -25.04 5.44
CA LEU A 164 7.98 -24.43 6.77
C LEU A 164 7.06 -25.19 7.70
N LYS A 165 7.55 -25.48 8.92
CA LYS A 165 6.72 -25.97 10.03
C LYS A 165 5.79 -24.86 10.53
N PRO A 166 4.64 -25.18 11.13
CA PRO A 166 3.71 -24.17 11.64
C PRO A 166 4.33 -23.09 12.55
N ALA A 167 5.30 -23.48 13.40
CA ALA A 167 6.01 -22.56 14.30
C ALA A 167 7.00 -21.61 13.60
N GLN A 168 7.37 -21.89 12.34
CA GLN A 168 8.27 -21.05 11.55
C GLN A 168 7.53 -19.93 10.82
N TRP A 169 6.20 -20.00 10.69
CA TRP A 169 5.40 -18.95 10.07
C TRP A 169 5.20 -17.78 11.04
N LEU A 170 5.69 -16.58 10.69
CA LEU A 170 5.51 -15.37 11.49
C LEU A 170 4.31 -14.57 10.97
N GLU A 171 4.42 -13.97 9.79
CA GLU A 171 3.43 -13.07 9.20
C GLU A 171 3.13 -13.44 7.74
N VAL A 172 1.89 -13.21 7.31
CA VAL A 172 1.46 -13.25 5.90
C VAL A 172 0.45 -12.13 5.72
N ASP A 173 0.93 -10.93 5.38
CA ASP A 173 0.13 -9.68 5.27
C ASP A 173 -1.02 -9.63 6.31
N ALA A 174 -0.66 -9.51 7.59
CA ALA A 174 -1.62 -9.54 8.69
C ALA A 174 -2.59 -8.34 8.70
N GLY A 175 -2.41 -7.36 7.81
CA GLY A 175 -3.25 -6.18 7.71
C GLY A 175 -2.94 -5.10 8.75
N PHE A 176 -3.51 -3.92 8.52
CA PHE A 176 -3.18 -2.69 9.26
C PHE A 176 -3.58 -2.73 10.74
N ASP A 177 -4.62 -3.48 11.10
CA ASP A 177 -5.08 -3.58 12.50
C ASP A 177 -4.02 -4.20 13.41
N PHE A 178 -3.15 -5.06 12.86
CA PHE A 178 -2.18 -5.84 13.62
C PHE A 178 -0.74 -5.43 13.36
N ALA A 179 -0.41 -5.06 12.12
CA ALA A 179 0.96 -4.82 11.69
C ALA A 179 1.43 -3.39 11.95
N HIS A 180 1.52 -3.04 13.24
CA HIS A 180 2.08 -1.80 13.73
C HIS A 180 2.91 -1.99 15.00
N PHE A 181 3.84 -1.06 15.22
CA PHE A 181 4.66 -0.98 16.43
C PHE A 181 4.81 0.47 16.87
N VAL A 182 5.49 0.71 17.99
CA VAL A 182 5.79 2.06 18.49
C VAL A 182 7.27 2.32 18.36
N MET A 183 7.62 3.38 17.64
CA MET A 183 9.00 3.87 17.51
C MET A 183 9.04 5.33 17.95
N ASP A 184 9.89 5.66 18.92
CA ASP A 184 10.03 6.99 19.50
C ASP A 184 8.68 7.63 19.89
N GLY A 185 7.79 6.82 20.48
CA GLY A 185 6.45 7.23 20.91
C GLY A 185 5.44 7.45 19.77
N VAL A 186 5.77 7.06 18.54
CA VAL A 186 4.90 7.19 17.36
C VAL A 186 4.45 5.82 16.87
N LYS A 187 3.13 5.65 16.73
CA LYS A 187 2.53 4.47 16.09
C LYS A 187 3.00 4.38 14.64
N THR A 188 3.65 3.29 14.29
CA THR A 188 4.25 3.04 12.98
C THR A 188 3.67 1.80 12.36
N PHE A 189 3.07 1.93 11.18
CA PHE A 189 2.55 0.82 10.40
C PHE A 189 3.65 0.22 9.50
N ALA A 190 3.75 -1.09 9.55
CA ALA A 190 4.78 -1.88 8.88
C ALA A 190 4.20 -3.26 8.57
N ILE A 191 3.61 -3.41 7.38
CA ILE A 191 2.92 -4.63 6.94
C ILE A 191 3.85 -5.37 5.96
N PRO A 192 4.67 -6.34 6.42
CA PRO A 192 5.41 -7.18 5.50
C PRO A 192 4.47 -8.13 4.76
N ASP A 193 4.80 -8.48 3.52
CA ASP A 193 3.99 -9.42 2.76
C ASP A 193 4.13 -10.84 3.30
N PHE A 194 5.35 -11.23 3.67
CA PHE A 194 5.64 -12.54 4.23
C PHE A 194 6.82 -12.48 5.21
N ALA A 195 6.71 -13.16 6.36
CA ALA A 195 7.82 -13.33 7.27
C ALA A 195 7.85 -14.74 7.88
N TYR A 196 9.04 -15.31 8.00
CA TYR A 196 9.23 -16.66 8.52
C TYR A 196 10.58 -16.84 9.23
N VAL A 197 10.75 -17.97 9.90
CA VAL A 197 12.03 -18.42 10.47
C VAL A 197 12.59 -19.52 9.58
N ASP A 198 13.80 -19.34 9.05
CA ASP A 198 14.46 -20.34 8.21
C ASP A 198 14.95 -21.56 9.02
N ALA A 199 15.57 -22.53 8.34
CA ALA A 199 16.04 -23.76 8.97
C ALA A 199 17.19 -23.50 9.96
N GLU A 200 17.96 -22.42 9.72
CA GLU A 200 19.08 -21.96 10.53
C GLU A 200 18.63 -21.11 11.73
N GLY A 201 17.32 -20.83 11.85
CA GLY A 201 16.75 -20.07 12.96
C GLY A 201 16.86 -18.55 12.81
N SER A 202 17.18 -18.06 11.62
CA SER A 202 17.16 -16.64 11.28
C SER A 202 15.76 -16.22 10.80
N VAL A 203 15.41 -14.97 11.04
CA VAL A 203 14.14 -14.42 10.59
C VAL A 203 14.32 -13.83 9.21
N VAL A 204 13.44 -14.17 8.28
CA VAL A 204 13.42 -13.64 6.92
C VAL A 204 12.12 -12.86 6.73
N VAL A 205 12.25 -11.59 6.37
CA VAL A 205 11.15 -10.69 6.01
C VAL A 205 11.18 -10.46 4.51
N VAL A 206 10.05 -10.60 3.85
CA VAL A 206 9.94 -10.52 2.40
C VAL A 206 8.88 -9.51 2.01
N ASP A 207 9.22 -8.68 1.03
CA ASP A 207 8.32 -7.73 0.40
C ASP A 207 8.34 -7.98 -1.12
N TRP A 208 7.18 -8.33 -1.66
CA TRP A 208 6.98 -8.62 -3.07
C TRP A 208 6.88 -7.30 -3.84
N LYS A 209 7.56 -7.21 -4.99
CA LYS A 209 7.50 -6.05 -5.88
C LYS A 209 7.09 -6.49 -7.28
N THR A 210 6.07 -5.85 -7.83
CA THR A 210 5.61 -6.05 -9.21
C THR A 210 6.15 -5.01 -10.19
N GLY A 211 6.67 -3.89 -9.67
CA GLY A 211 7.32 -2.86 -10.46
C GLY A 211 8.81 -3.13 -10.67
N ARG A 212 9.47 -2.24 -11.43
CA ARG A 212 10.92 -2.29 -11.62
C ARG A 212 11.68 -1.98 -10.33
N SER A 213 12.88 -2.54 -10.20
CA SER A 213 13.85 -2.12 -9.19
C SER A 213 14.13 -0.61 -9.26
N ARG A 214 14.25 0.01 -8.08
CA ARG A 214 14.60 1.43 -7.91
C ARG A 214 15.46 1.58 -6.65
N GLU A 215 16.35 2.56 -6.66
CA GLU A 215 17.08 2.96 -5.45
C GLU A 215 16.10 3.51 -4.38
N GLY A 216 16.38 3.26 -3.09
CA GLY A 216 15.59 3.75 -1.95
C GLY A 216 14.44 2.85 -1.48
N TYR A 217 14.28 1.64 -2.01
CA TYR A 217 13.33 0.67 -1.45
C TYR A 217 13.78 0.06 -0.12
N ASP A 218 15.08 0.07 0.15
CA ASP A 218 15.71 -0.52 1.33
C ASP A 218 15.07 -0.01 2.63
N GLU A 219 14.80 1.31 2.72
CA GLU A 219 14.19 1.93 3.91
C GLU A 219 12.82 1.32 4.30
N GLN A 220 12.03 0.82 3.34
CA GLN A 220 10.74 0.17 3.65
C GLN A 220 10.95 -1.10 4.45
N VAL A 221 11.94 -1.85 4.00
CA VAL A 221 12.23 -3.20 4.45
C VAL A 221 12.95 -3.18 5.79
N LEU A 222 13.74 -2.13 6.07
CA LEU A 222 14.27 -1.83 7.41
C LEU A 222 13.14 -1.61 8.44
N GLY A 223 12.08 -0.88 8.07
CA GLY A 223 10.91 -0.70 8.92
C GLY A 223 10.19 -2.01 9.24
N TYR A 224 10.11 -2.93 8.26
CA TYR A 224 9.55 -4.26 8.49
C TYR A 224 10.44 -5.14 9.35
N ALA A 225 11.76 -5.08 9.16
CA ALA A 225 12.72 -5.80 9.98
C ALA A 225 12.59 -5.40 11.46
N LEU A 226 12.50 -4.09 11.74
CA LEU A 226 12.25 -3.56 13.09
C LEU A 226 10.90 -4.02 13.66
N TYR A 227 9.83 -3.95 12.87
CA TYR A 227 8.51 -4.43 13.29
C TYR A 227 8.56 -5.89 13.72
N ILE A 228 9.12 -6.77 12.87
CA ILE A 228 9.20 -8.21 13.15
C ILE A 228 10.10 -8.49 14.35
N ALA A 229 11.27 -7.84 14.44
CA ALA A 229 12.18 -7.98 15.58
C ALA A 229 11.48 -7.66 16.90
N GLN A 230 10.77 -6.54 16.99
CA GLN A 230 10.05 -6.15 18.20
C GLN A 230 8.85 -7.05 18.49
N ARG A 231 8.04 -7.34 17.46
CA ARG A 231 6.79 -8.09 17.60
C ARG A 231 7.02 -9.53 18.06
N TYR A 232 8.08 -10.16 17.59
CA TYR A 232 8.43 -11.56 17.86
C TYR A 232 9.65 -11.71 18.77
N ARG A 233 10.22 -10.59 19.27
CA ARG A 233 11.34 -10.53 20.22
C ARG A 233 12.61 -11.22 19.70
N TYR A 234 12.90 -11.04 18.41
CA TYR A 234 14.17 -11.47 17.83
C TYR A 234 15.21 -10.35 17.90
N PRO A 235 16.50 -10.68 18.15
CA PRO A 235 17.58 -9.73 17.96
C PRO A 235 17.62 -9.31 16.48
N LEU A 236 17.80 -8.02 16.24
CA LEU A 236 17.69 -7.45 14.90
C LEU A 236 18.75 -8.02 13.94
N GLU A 237 19.91 -8.39 14.46
CA GLU A 237 21.03 -8.99 13.74
C GLU A 237 20.69 -10.37 13.16
N LYS A 238 19.61 -11.00 13.64
CA LYS A 238 19.07 -12.26 13.08
C LYS A 238 17.98 -12.03 12.05
N VAL A 239 17.59 -10.78 11.78
CA VAL A 239 16.56 -10.45 10.81
C VAL A 239 17.22 -10.10 9.49
N ARG A 240 16.96 -10.92 8.48
CA ARG A 240 17.25 -10.65 7.07
C ARG A 240 15.99 -10.15 6.40
N ALA A 241 16.15 -9.29 5.43
CA ALA A 241 15.02 -8.67 4.79
C ALA A 241 15.28 -8.60 3.28
N SER A 242 14.31 -9.00 2.46
CA SER A 242 14.50 -9.26 1.04
C SER A 242 13.40 -8.59 0.22
N LEU A 243 13.82 -7.84 -0.80
CA LEU A 243 12.97 -7.28 -1.84
C LEU A 243 12.94 -8.26 -3.01
N VAL A 244 11.75 -8.71 -3.38
CA VAL A 244 11.60 -9.71 -4.44
C VAL A 244 10.81 -9.11 -5.60
N TYR A 245 11.53 -8.77 -6.66
CA TYR A 245 10.99 -8.20 -7.89
C TYR A 245 10.48 -9.31 -8.80
N LEU A 246 9.22 -9.69 -8.62
CA LEU A 246 8.58 -10.84 -9.25
C LEU A 246 8.66 -10.82 -10.78
N ASN A 247 8.52 -9.64 -11.39
CA ASN A 247 8.57 -9.49 -12.86
C ASN A 247 9.98 -9.40 -13.43
N GLU A 248 10.99 -9.07 -12.61
CA GLU A 248 12.41 -9.05 -13.01
C GLU A 248 13.10 -10.37 -12.65
N GLY A 249 12.46 -11.19 -11.82
CA GLY A 249 13.04 -12.40 -11.25
C GLY A 249 14.27 -12.13 -10.38
N LEU A 250 14.29 -10.96 -9.74
CA LEU A 250 15.42 -10.48 -8.95
C LEU A 250 15.06 -10.50 -7.47
N GLU A 251 15.93 -11.09 -6.67
CA GLU A 251 15.88 -11.01 -5.21
C GLU A 251 17.03 -10.11 -4.75
N HIS A 252 16.71 -9.11 -3.93
CA HIS A 252 17.67 -8.17 -3.39
C HIS A 252 17.61 -8.21 -1.86
N ASP A 253 18.66 -8.79 -1.27
CA ASP A 253 18.79 -8.84 0.19
C ASP A 253 19.28 -7.50 0.72
N VAL A 254 18.49 -6.94 1.63
CA VAL A 254 18.77 -5.68 2.31
C VAL A 254 19.56 -5.97 3.57
N THR A 255 20.70 -5.29 3.71
CA THR A 255 21.54 -5.41 4.90
C THR A 255 20.86 -4.68 6.07
N VAL A 256 20.55 -5.42 7.13
CA VAL A 256 20.00 -4.90 8.39
C VAL A 256 21.14 -4.80 9.40
N ASP A 257 21.93 -3.73 9.31
CA ASP A 257 23.05 -3.46 10.22
C ASP A 257 22.82 -2.19 11.07
N PRO A 258 23.66 -1.92 12.09
CA PRO A 258 23.52 -0.73 12.93
C PRO A 258 23.53 0.60 12.16
N SER A 259 24.34 0.72 11.10
CA SER A 259 24.44 1.95 10.31
C SER A 259 23.17 2.19 9.49
N ALA A 260 22.60 1.13 8.91
CA ALA A 260 21.33 1.18 8.21
C ALA A 260 20.19 1.55 9.17
N MET A 261 20.19 1.02 10.39
CA MET A 261 19.21 1.38 11.42
C MET A 261 19.33 2.82 11.89
N ASP A 262 20.55 3.31 12.12
CA ASP A 262 20.76 4.70 12.52
C ASP A 262 20.29 5.66 11.42
N SER A 263 20.58 5.33 10.16
CA SER A 263 20.10 6.08 9.00
C SER A 263 18.57 6.09 8.92
N PHE A 264 17.93 4.92 9.11
CA PHE A 264 16.48 4.80 9.14
C PHE A 264 15.83 5.60 10.28
N ARG A 265 16.41 5.56 11.49
CA ARG A 265 15.91 6.35 12.64
C ARG A 265 16.03 7.85 12.39
N GLN A 266 17.14 8.32 11.81
CA GLN A 266 17.32 9.73 11.45
C GLN A 266 16.34 10.17 10.36
N HIS A 267 16.10 9.33 9.35
CA HIS A 267 15.07 9.57 8.34
C HIS A 267 13.68 9.66 9.01
N PHE A 268 13.33 8.68 9.85
CA PHE A 268 12.07 8.62 10.56
C PHE A 268 11.83 9.86 11.41
N ALA A 269 12.80 10.26 12.21
CA ALA A 269 12.72 11.45 13.07
C ALA A 269 12.42 12.72 12.25
N ARG A 270 13.19 12.96 11.18
CA ARG A 270 12.97 14.10 10.26
C ARG A 270 11.59 14.06 9.61
N SER A 271 11.15 12.86 9.21
CA SER A 271 9.85 12.63 8.60
C SER A 271 8.69 12.95 9.54
N VAL A 272 8.77 12.46 10.79
CA VAL A 272 7.79 12.73 11.85
C VAL A 272 7.77 14.22 12.21
N GLU A 273 8.93 14.84 12.37
CA GLU A 273 9.07 16.26 12.65
C GLU A 273 8.40 17.10 11.56
N GLY A 274 8.71 16.84 10.29
CA GLY A 274 8.11 17.54 9.15
C GLY A 274 6.59 17.40 9.09
N MET A 275 6.05 16.20 9.36
CA MET A 275 4.60 16.00 9.40
C MET A 275 3.94 16.72 10.58
N ARG A 276 4.56 16.66 11.78
CA ARG A 276 4.05 17.33 12.99
C ARG A 276 4.12 18.86 12.88
N ALA A 277 5.09 19.40 12.16
CA ALA A 277 5.20 20.83 11.90
C ALA A 277 3.99 21.39 11.12
N LEU A 278 3.18 20.54 10.48
CA LEU A 278 1.94 20.92 9.79
C LEU A 278 0.68 20.73 10.65
N LEU A 279 0.83 20.40 11.93
CA LEU A 279 -0.28 20.29 12.88
C LEU A 279 -0.43 21.59 13.67
N LYS A 280 -1.68 21.99 13.91
CA LYS A 280 -2.05 23.04 14.85
C LYS A 280 -2.00 22.51 16.28
N ASP A 281 -2.44 21.27 16.46
CA ASP A 281 -2.37 20.53 17.71
C ASP A 281 -1.91 19.09 17.44
N THR A 282 -0.73 18.76 17.95
CA THR A 282 -0.11 17.44 17.78
C THR A 282 -0.80 16.35 18.61
N ALA A 283 -1.44 16.71 19.72
CA ALA A 283 -2.09 15.74 20.61
C ALA A 283 -3.36 15.16 19.98
N THR A 284 -4.11 15.98 19.26
CA THR A 284 -5.35 15.59 18.56
C THR A 284 -5.14 15.31 17.06
N ASN A 285 -3.89 15.38 16.57
CA ASN A 285 -3.55 15.29 15.15
C ASN A 285 -4.37 16.27 14.27
N THR A 286 -4.64 17.45 14.82
CA THR A 286 -5.40 18.50 14.12
C THR A 286 -4.46 19.25 13.16
N PRO A 287 -4.72 19.25 11.84
CA PRO A 287 -3.88 19.93 10.87
C PRO A 287 -3.95 21.45 11.02
N LYS A 288 -2.94 22.16 10.50
CA LYS A 288 -3.03 23.58 10.19
C LYS A 288 -4.06 23.82 9.07
N GLU A 289 -4.33 25.10 8.80
CA GLU A 289 -5.23 25.50 7.71
C GLU A 289 -4.68 25.07 6.32
N PRO A 290 -5.55 24.91 5.30
CA PRO A 290 -5.16 24.44 3.96
C PRO A 290 -3.99 25.20 3.30
N ASP A 291 -3.75 26.46 3.67
CA ASP A 291 -2.68 27.30 3.13
C ASP A 291 -1.29 26.84 3.60
N ALA A 292 -1.20 26.13 4.73
CA ALA A 292 0.04 25.48 5.17
C ALA A 292 0.41 24.25 4.32
N PHE A 293 -0.46 23.82 3.42
CA PHE A 293 -0.28 22.65 2.55
C PHE A 293 -0.25 23.08 1.07
N PRO A 294 0.88 23.65 0.61
CA PRO A 294 1.00 24.12 -0.76
C PRO A 294 0.92 22.96 -1.76
N GLN A 295 0.49 23.29 -2.98
CA GLN A 295 0.52 22.37 -4.11
C GLN A 295 1.97 22.16 -4.56
N THR A 296 2.31 20.94 -4.97
CA THR A 296 3.57 20.70 -5.70
C THR A 296 3.56 21.42 -7.05
N GLY A 297 4.72 21.93 -7.48
CA GLY A 297 4.93 22.46 -8.84
C GLY A 297 5.08 21.36 -9.91
N ASN A 298 5.26 20.10 -9.49
CA ASN A 298 5.46 18.97 -10.40
C ASN A 298 4.13 18.56 -11.05
N LEU A 299 3.94 18.89 -12.33
CA LEU A 299 2.73 18.55 -13.07
C LEU A 299 2.60 17.05 -13.39
N ASP A 300 3.71 16.30 -13.49
CA ASP A 300 3.67 14.84 -13.69
C ASP A 300 3.17 14.10 -12.45
N ALA A 301 3.48 14.62 -11.26
CA ALA A 301 2.88 14.16 -10.01
C ALA A 301 1.38 14.50 -9.98
N CYS A 302 1.01 15.73 -10.39
CA CYS A 302 -0.40 16.14 -10.48
C CYS A 302 -1.19 15.28 -11.46
N ALA A 303 -0.61 14.89 -12.60
CA ALA A 303 -1.26 14.09 -13.63
C ALA A 303 -1.64 12.69 -13.15
N ARG A 304 -0.90 12.14 -12.18
CA ARG A 304 -1.16 10.83 -11.55
C ARG A 304 -1.94 10.95 -10.25
N CYS A 305 -2.19 12.17 -9.76
CA CYS A 305 -2.86 12.40 -8.50
C CYS A 305 -4.37 12.18 -8.63
N VAL A 306 -4.92 11.34 -7.76
CA VAL A 306 -6.38 11.11 -7.65
C VAL A 306 -7.16 12.33 -7.18
N PHE A 307 -6.48 13.36 -6.66
CA PHE A 307 -7.10 14.61 -6.20
C PHE A 307 -6.93 15.77 -7.18
N ARG A 308 -6.48 15.56 -8.42
CA ARG A 308 -6.20 16.67 -9.34
C ARG A 308 -7.42 17.56 -9.62
N ARG A 309 -8.64 17.00 -9.65
CA ARG A 309 -9.89 17.78 -9.77
C ARG A 309 -10.17 18.64 -8.52
N PRO A 310 -10.30 18.08 -7.29
CA PRO A 310 -10.53 18.90 -6.09
C PRO A 310 -9.33 19.79 -5.72
N CYS A 311 -8.13 19.51 -6.24
CA CYS A 311 -6.95 20.36 -6.11
C CYS A 311 -6.96 21.53 -7.13
N GLY A 312 -7.85 21.55 -8.12
CA GLY A 312 -7.85 22.57 -9.17
C GLY A 312 -6.68 22.46 -10.16
N ARG A 313 -6.00 21.31 -10.21
CA ARG A 313 -4.85 21.05 -11.09
C ARG A 313 -5.23 20.40 -12.41
N GLU A 314 -6.46 19.91 -12.54
CA GLU A 314 -6.93 19.21 -13.74
C GLU A 314 -6.76 20.03 -15.04
N PRO A 315 -7.11 21.34 -15.12
CA PRO A 315 -6.86 22.13 -16.33
C PRO A 315 -5.38 22.21 -16.71
N ALA A 316 -4.49 22.41 -15.73
CA ALA A 316 -3.05 22.51 -15.95
C ALA A 316 -2.46 21.16 -16.41
N VAL A 317 -2.94 20.05 -15.86
CA VAL A 317 -2.56 18.69 -16.29
C VAL A 317 -2.98 18.44 -17.74
N THR A 318 -4.22 18.79 -18.10
CA THR A 318 -4.74 18.59 -19.46
C THR A 318 -3.99 19.42 -20.50
N GLN A 319 -3.55 20.63 -20.15
CA GLN A 319 -2.74 21.48 -21.03
C GLN A 319 -1.30 20.98 -21.19
N ALA A 320 -0.73 20.38 -20.14
CA ALA A 320 0.65 19.90 -20.13
C ALA A 320 0.82 18.51 -20.78
N ARG A 321 -0.23 17.68 -20.82
CA ARG A 321 -0.17 16.39 -21.51
C ARG A 321 -0.04 16.64 -23.03
N PRO A 322 0.94 16.05 -23.73
CA PRO A 322 0.97 16.12 -25.18
C PRO A 322 -0.36 15.54 -25.70
N ARG A 323 -1.03 16.27 -26.60
CA ARG A 323 -2.13 15.71 -27.37
C ARG A 323 -1.52 14.56 -28.18
N VAL A 324 -1.71 13.33 -27.71
CA VAL A 324 -1.40 12.15 -28.51
C VAL A 324 -2.41 12.19 -29.66
N ALA A 325 -1.90 12.47 -30.87
CA ALA A 325 -2.67 12.42 -32.11
C ALA A 325 -2.95 10.98 -32.52
#